data_AF-A0A3P3QJS6-F1
#
_entry.id   AF-A0A3P3QJS6-F1
#
_cell.length_a   1.000
_cell.length_b   1.000
_cell.length_c   1.000
_cell.angle_alpha   90.00
_cell.angle_beta   90.00
_cell.angle_gamma   90.00
#
_symmetry.space_group_name_H-M   'P 1'
#
loop_
_entity.id
_entity.type
_entity.pdbx_description
1 polymer ?
#
loop_
_entity_poly.entity_id
_entity_poly.type
_entity_poly.pdbx_seq_one_letter_code
_entity_poly.pdbx_strand_id
1 'polypeptide(L)'
;MRSKFKLYALPVAVLFSVVVSAQEQTQNAGLTLMARGSVTATATDTRQSRDLSRKAPVFTIDQVSTGAQSQAQFRMLDGALLALQSDTELLISEYNAGSATEQGSVVMELVKGGLRTVTGSIKGEAGNYQLKTPVGSIGIRGTTFQLSFIEGIMLIGVWDGQIELQITRADGTVENVTFGGGQSASFAQITTAGQVTPLLKPPAAFAGDPASNPANSAAGSSSDATAGRTFTAAINSVSALSSEDTSFISEQAYQGNTNSIPVADLIAARSGSYQYGRLEQFSVQSTEGPVSDFQVSMTVDFDNGTVPQGELSFNDAGGEWFAAFNGVVNVDQLELGINFASHGNERAQGQIDTLFVDGIDQILGQFVLSEIADPTTTAGGIFLIK
;
A
#
# COMPACT_ATOMS: atom_id res chain seq x y z
N MET A 1 -42.98 -18.69 -90.34
CA MET A 1 -43.55 -17.79 -89.32
C MET A 1 -43.02 -18.22 -87.95
N ARG A 2 -42.28 -17.34 -87.26
CA ARG A 2 -41.53 -17.62 -86.03
C ARG A 2 -42.46 -17.61 -84.81
N SER A 3 -42.49 -18.68 -84.01
CA SER A 3 -43.13 -18.72 -82.68
C SER A 3 -42.07 -18.44 -81.61
N LYS A 4 -42.34 -17.47 -80.73
CA LYS A 4 -41.40 -16.92 -79.74
C LYS A 4 -41.49 -17.69 -78.42
N PHE A 5 -40.40 -18.33 -78.00
CA PHE A 5 -40.23 -18.82 -76.62
C PHE A 5 -39.86 -17.62 -75.72
N LYS A 6 -40.65 -17.37 -74.66
CA LYS A 6 -40.31 -16.39 -73.61
C LYS A 6 -39.57 -17.13 -72.49
N LEU A 7 -38.31 -16.76 -72.28
CA LEU A 7 -37.48 -17.22 -71.17
C LEU A 7 -37.71 -16.24 -70.00
N TYR A 8 -38.25 -16.72 -68.87
CA TYR A 8 -38.36 -15.93 -67.65
C TYR A 8 -37.08 -16.09 -66.83
N ALA A 9 -36.32 -15.02 -66.64
CA ALA A 9 -35.20 -14.96 -65.72
C ALA A 9 -35.72 -14.65 -64.31
N LEU A 10 -35.50 -15.56 -63.37
CA LEU A 10 -35.81 -15.39 -61.95
C LEU A 10 -34.62 -14.67 -61.27
N PRO A 11 -34.81 -13.60 -60.49
CA PRO A 11 -33.71 -13.00 -59.75
C PRO A 11 -33.39 -13.85 -58.52
N VAL A 12 -32.19 -14.40 -58.45
CA VAL A 12 -31.66 -15.05 -57.24
C VAL A 12 -31.20 -13.95 -56.30
N ALA A 13 -31.99 -13.67 -55.27
CA ALA A 13 -31.62 -12.78 -54.17
C ALA A 13 -30.66 -13.52 -53.23
N VAL A 14 -29.38 -13.18 -53.30
CA VAL A 14 -28.37 -13.65 -52.33
C VAL A 14 -28.56 -12.87 -51.03
N LEU A 15 -29.19 -13.48 -50.04
CA LEU A 15 -29.23 -12.98 -48.67
C LEU A 15 -27.84 -13.11 -48.04
N PHE A 16 -27.14 -11.98 -47.91
CA PHE A 16 -25.88 -11.88 -47.18
C PHE A 16 -26.22 -11.73 -45.68
N SER A 17 -26.22 -12.84 -44.95
CA SER A 17 -26.39 -12.82 -43.49
C SER A 17 -25.13 -12.23 -42.86
N VAL A 18 -25.20 -10.97 -42.45
CA VAL A 18 -24.18 -10.34 -41.61
C VAL A 18 -24.31 -10.96 -40.21
N VAL A 19 -23.42 -11.90 -39.89
CA VAL A 19 -23.23 -12.36 -38.51
C VAL A 19 -22.52 -11.23 -37.77
N VAL A 20 -23.29 -10.40 -37.07
CA VAL A 20 -22.75 -9.49 -36.06
C VAL A 20 -22.37 -10.36 -34.87
N SER A 21 -21.09 -10.72 -34.77
CA SER A 21 -20.55 -11.24 -33.52
C SER A 21 -20.63 -10.12 -32.48
N ALA A 22 -21.52 -10.27 -31.50
CA ALA A 22 -21.48 -9.45 -30.30
C ALA A 22 -20.15 -9.75 -29.60
N GLN A 23 -19.19 -8.84 -29.72
CA GLN A 23 -18.03 -8.85 -28.84
C GLN A 23 -18.54 -8.38 -27.48
N GLU A 24 -18.54 -9.25 -26.47
CA GLU A 24 -18.73 -8.81 -25.09
C GLU A 24 -17.67 -7.74 -24.81
N GLN A 25 -18.14 -6.55 -24.46
CA GLN A 25 -17.28 -5.42 -24.18
C GLN A 25 -16.56 -5.73 -22.86
N THR A 26 -15.30 -6.14 -22.95
CA THR A 26 -14.44 -6.37 -21.78
C THR A 26 -14.39 -5.08 -20.96
N GLN A 27 -15.09 -5.07 -19.82
CA GLN A 27 -15.18 -3.89 -18.98
C GLN A 27 -13.92 -3.75 -18.14
N ASN A 28 -13.45 -2.51 -17.99
CA ASN A 28 -12.30 -2.20 -17.17
C ASN A 28 -12.66 -2.39 -15.69
N ALA A 29 -11.79 -3.02 -14.90
CA ALA A 29 -11.88 -3.09 -13.44
C ALA A 29 -10.92 -2.11 -12.76
N GLY A 30 -9.83 -1.73 -13.43
CA GLY A 30 -8.82 -0.86 -12.87
C GLY A 30 -7.67 -0.55 -13.82
N LEU A 31 -6.68 0.17 -13.30
CA LEU A 31 -5.46 0.54 -14.03
C LEU A 31 -4.23 0.12 -13.23
N THR A 32 -3.24 -0.42 -13.93
CA THR A 32 -1.91 -0.70 -13.37
C THR A 32 -1.19 0.60 -13.03
N LEU A 33 -0.86 0.80 -11.76
CA LEU A 33 -0.02 1.90 -11.29
C LEU A 33 1.47 1.57 -11.49
N MET A 34 1.83 0.31 -11.21
CA MET A 34 3.19 -0.21 -11.26
C MET A 34 3.15 -1.69 -11.64
N ALA A 35 4.10 -2.12 -12.46
CA ALA A 35 4.35 -3.51 -12.78
C ALA A 35 5.85 -3.69 -12.95
N ARG A 36 6.46 -4.56 -12.14
CA ARG A 36 7.89 -4.82 -12.11
C ARG A 36 8.14 -6.32 -12.27
N GLY A 37 9.15 -6.66 -13.07
CA GLY A 37 9.41 -8.05 -13.44
C GLY A 37 8.38 -8.57 -14.44
N SER A 38 8.04 -9.85 -14.34
CA SER A 38 7.05 -10.51 -15.18
C SER A 38 5.66 -10.36 -14.57
N VAL A 39 4.85 -9.48 -15.13
CA VAL A 39 3.45 -9.30 -14.73
C VAL A 39 2.57 -9.45 -15.96
N THR A 40 1.63 -10.38 -15.90
CA THR A 40 0.66 -10.60 -16.97
C THR A 40 -0.75 -10.54 -16.42
N ALA A 41 -1.73 -10.23 -17.27
CA ALA A 41 -3.09 -10.68 -17.02
C ALA A 41 -3.61 -11.46 -18.21
N THR A 42 -4.42 -12.46 -17.89
CA THR A 42 -5.03 -13.37 -18.84
C THR A 42 -6.53 -13.32 -18.67
N ALA A 43 -7.24 -12.91 -19.71
CA ALA A 43 -8.69 -12.88 -19.70
C ALA A 43 -9.22 -14.32 -19.59
N THR A 44 -9.97 -14.63 -18.53
CA THR A 44 -10.33 -16.02 -18.19
C THR A 44 -11.30 -16.65 -19.20
N ASP A 45 -12.09 -15.82 -19.88
CA ASP A 45 -13.09 -16.17 -20.88
C ASP A 45 -12.47 -16.53 -22.24
N THR A 46 -11.53 -15.72 -22.72
CA THR A 46 -10.91 -15.83 -24.06
C THR A 46 -9.54 -16.49 -24.02
N ARG A 47 -8.95 -16.63 -22.82
CA ARG A 47 -7.56 -17.03 -22.56
C ARG A 47 -6.52 -16.15 -23.25
N GLN A 48 -6.88 -14.93 -23.63
CA GLN A 48 -5.93 -13.98 -24.17
C GLN A 48 -5.06 -13.43 -23.04
N SER A 49 -3.76 -13.65 -23.16
CA SER A 49 -2.76 -13.15 -22.22
C SER A 49 -2.11 -11.88 -22.74
N ARG A 50 -1.78 -10.97 -21.84
CA ARG A 50 -1.10 -9.71 -22.13
C ARG A 50 -0.18 -9.32 -20.99
N ASP A 51 0.94 -8.71 -21.34
CA ASP A 51 1.84 -8.11 -20.36
C ASP A 51 1.21 -6.85 -19.77
N LEU A 52 1.37 -6.69 -18.46
CA LEU A 52 0.96 -5.50 -17.74
C LEU A 52 2.14 -4.55 -17.60
N SER A 53 1.91 -3.31 -17.99
CA SER A 53 2.82 -2.19 -17.76
C SER A 53 2.03 -1.04 -17.15
N ARG A 54 2.71 -0.01 -16.66
CA ARG A 54 2.05 1.17 -16.09
C ARG A 54 0.98 1.73 -17.05
N LYS A 55 -0.20 2.03 -16.50
CA LYS A 55 -1.45 2.44 -17.19
C LYS A 55 -2.14 1.36 -18.02
N ALA A 56 -1.62 0.14 -18.09
CA ALA A 56 -2.35 -0.97 -18.69
C ALA A 56 -3.65 -1.23 -17.91
N PRO A 57 -4.76 -1.56 -18.60
CA PRO A 57 -5.99 -1.91 -17.93
C PRO A 57 -5.91 -3.30 -17.30
N VAL A 58 -6.65 -3.49 -16.21
CA VAL A 58 -7.05 -4.79 -15.69
C VAL A 58 -8.56 -4.88 -15.81
N PHE A 59 -9.06 -6.01 -16.29
CA PHE A 59 -10.46 -6.19 -16.65
C PHE A 59 -11.26 -6.88 -15.55
N THR A 60 -12.59 -6.83 -15.66
CA THR A 60 -13.53 -7.42 -14.70
C THR A 60 -13.48 -8.94 -14.63
N ILE A 61 -12.90 -9.59 -15.65
CA ILE A 61 -12.69 -11.03 -15.74
C ILE A 61 -11.25 -11.26 -16.18
N ASP A 62 -10.34 -11.34 -15.22
CA ASP A 62 -8.90 -11.46 -15.46
C ASP A 62 -8.27 -12.38 -14.41
N GLN A 63 -7.32 -13.18 -14.84
CA GLN A 63 -6.30 -13.75 -13.97
C GLN A 63 -5.04 -12.90 -14.07
N VAL A 64 -4.71 -12.18 -13.00
CA VAL A 64 -3.45 -11.43 -12.87
C VAL A 64 -2.39 -12.34 -12.26
N SER A 65 -1.21 -12.38 -12.87
CA SER A 65 -0.10 -13.23 -12.42
C SER A 65 1.19 -12.43 -12.34
N THR A 66 1.94 -12.65 -11.25
CA THR A 66 3.28 -12.10 -11.03
C THR A 66 4.26 -13.26 -10.96
N GLY A 67 5.40 -13.14 -11.64
CA GLY A 67 6.48 -14.12 -11.56
C GLY A 67 7.33 -13.98 -10.30
N ALA A 68 8.42 -14.75 -10.26
CA ALA A 68 9.47 -14.59 -9.25
C ALA A 68 10.05 -13.16 -9.33
N GLN A 69 10.37 -12.58 -8.17
CA GLN A 69 10.90 -11.20 -8.06
C GLN A 69 10.09 -10.16 -8.84
N SER A 70 8.79 -10.39 -8.99
CA SER A 70 7.87 -9.52 -9.70
C SER A 70 6.84 -8.95 -8.74
N GLN A 71 6.32 -7.77 -9.05
CA GLN A 71 5.35 -7.07 -8.22
C GLN A 71 4.42 -6.25 -9.11
N ALA A 72 3.19 -6.04 -8.65
CA ALA A 72 2.25 -5.21 -9.37
C ALA A 72 1.37 -4.41 -8.41
N GLN A 73 1.01 -3.19 -8.81
CA GLN A 73 0.07 -2.35 -8.10
C GLN A 73 -1.01 -1.85 -9.03
N PHE A 74 -2.24 -1.79 -8.53
CA PHE A 74 -3.42 -1.44 -9.29
C PHE A 74 -4.25 -0.42 -8.52
N ARG A 75 -4.82 0.54 -9.25
CA ARG A 75 -5.92 1.37 -8.78
C ARG A 75 -7.19 0.90 -9.46
N MET A 76 -8.14 0.44 -8.68
CA MET A 76 -9.41 -0.07 -9.17
C MET A 76 -10.43 1.05 -9.37
N LEU A 77 -11.50 0.76 -10.09
CA LEU A 77 -12.52 1.77 -10.43
C LEU A 77 -13.30 2.33 -9.22
N ASP A 78 -13.39 1.57 -8.13
CA ASP A 78 -14.00 2.03 -6.87
C ASP A 78 -13.02 2.84 -6.00
N GLY A 79 -11.80 3.10 -6.50
CA GLY A 79 -10.73 3.77 -5.78
C GLY A 79 -9.84 2.86 -4.92
N ALA A 80 -10.12 1.54 -4.86
CA ALA A 80 -9.28 0.60 -4.12
C ALA A 80 -7.86 0.54 -4.68
N LEU A 81 -6.89 0.29 -3.79
CA LEU A 81 -5.50 0.00 -4.17
C LEU A 81 -5.21 -1.45 -3.88
N LEU A 82 -4.76 -2.19 -4.90
CA LEU A 82 -4.31 -3.58 -4.77
C LEU A 82 -2.82 -3.65 -5.06
N ALA A 83 -2.06 -4.38 -4.24
CA ALA A 83 -0.65 -4.68 -4.48
C ALA A 83 -0.44 -6.19 -4.41
N LEU A 84 0.20 -6.75 -5.43
CA LEU A 84 0.56 -8.16 -5.53
C LEU A 84 2.06 -8.33 -5.31
N GLN A 85 2.42 -9.25 -4.42
CA GLN A 85 3.81 -9.66 -4.20
C GLN A 85 4.25 -10.67 -5.27
N SER A 86 5.49 -11.13 -5.23
CA SER A 86 6.00 -12.16 -6.15
C SER A 86 5.24 -13.47 -6.05
N ASP A 87 5.25 -14.23 -7.14
CA ASP A 87 4.62 -15.54 -7.25
C ASP A 87 3.12 -15.58 -6.92
N THR A 88 2.45 -14.44 -7.15
CA THR A 88 1.02 -14.25 -6.88
C THR A 88 0.16 -14.54 -8.09
N GLU A 89 -0.97 -15.20 -7.84
CA GLU A 89 -2.03 -15.41 -8.80
C GLU A 89 -3.36 -14.95 -8.18
N LEU A 90 -3.92 -13.88 -8.76
CA LEU A 90 -5.17 -13.27 -8.36
C LEU A 90 -6.17 -13.39 -9.51
N LEU A 91 -7.30 -14.05 -9.26
CA LEU A 91 -8.42 -14.10 -10.18
C LEU A 91 -9.44 -13.04 -9.82
N ILE A 92 -9.78 -12.18 -10.77
CA ILE A 92 -10.89 -11.24 -10.71
C ILE A 92 -12.03 -11.88 -11.50
N SER A 93 -13.10 -12.26 -10.80
CA SER A 93 -14.27 -12.89 -11.42
C SER A 93 -15.40 -11.90 -11.67
N GLU A 94 -15.47 -10.87 -10.83
CA GLU A 94 -16.46 -9.80 -10.93
C GLU A 94 -15.90 -8.51 -10.35
N TYR A 95 -16.12 -7.40 -11.04
CA TYR A 95 -15.75 -6.08 -10.54
C TYR A 95 -16.69 -5.00 -11.08
N ASN A 96 -17.72 -4.66 -10.32
CA ASN A 96 -18.66 -3.60 -10.62
C ASN A 96 -18.49 -2.47 -9.61
N ALA A 97 -18.01 -1.31 -10.05
CA ALA A 97 -17.84 -0.15 -9.18
C ALA A 97 -19.17 0.41 -8.60
N GLY A 98 -20.31 -0.03 -9.16
CA GLY A 98 -21.62 0.52 -8.86
C GLY A 98 -21.86 1.86 -9.56
N SER A 99 -23.00 2.46 -9.24
CA SER A 99 -23.40 3.80 -9.71
C SER A 99 -24.20 4.52 -8.63
N ALA A 100 -24.74 5.70 -8.92
CA ALA A 100 -25.61 6.41 -8.00
C ALA A 100 -26.89 5.62 -7.63
N THR A 101 -27.29 4.65 -8.45
CA THR A 101 -28.52 3.86 -8.28
C THR A 101 -28.28 2.36 -8.12
N GLU A 102 -27.05 1.90 -8.26
CA GLU A 102 -26.67 0.49 -8.23
C GLU A 102 -25.52 0.28 -7.26
N GLN A 103 -25.65 -0.72 -6.39
CA GLN A 103 -24.59 -1.02 -5.43
C GLN A 103 -23.44 -1.75 -6.15
N GLY A 104 -22.20 -1.33 -5.90
CA GLY A 104 -21.03 -2.01 -6.45
C GLY A 104 -20.85 -3.40 -5.86
N SER A 105 -20.16 -4.28 -6.60
CA SER A 105 -19.83 -5.66 -6.22
C SER A 105 -18.42 -6.04 -6.69
N VAL A 106 -17.73 -6.86 -5.89
CA VAL A 106 -16.37 -7.36 -6.16
C VAL A 106 -16.29 -8.82 -5.74
N VAL A 107 -15.87 -9.67 -6.68
CA VAL A 107 -15.53 -11.08 -6.40
C VAL A 107 -14.14 -11.35 -6.95
N MET A 108 -13.21 -11.59 -6.03
CA MET A 108 -11.83 -11.94 -6.34
C MET A 108 -11.44 -13.24 -5.64
N GLU A 109 -10.40 -13.89 -6.12
CA GLU A 109 -9.83 -15.10 -5.53
C GLU A 109 -8.31 -15.02 -5.54
N LEU A 110 -7.70 -15.05 -4.35
CA LEU A 110 -6.27 -15.20 -4.20
C LEU A 110 -5.94 -16.71 -4.23
N VAL A 111 -5.36 -17.17 -5.33
CA VAL A 111 -5.01 -18.60 -5.50
C VAL A 111 -3.73 -18.93 -4.72
N LYS A 112 -2.72 -18.06 -4.83
CA LYS A 112 -1.42 -18.17 -4.14
C LYS A 112 -0.69 -16.83 -4.10
N GLY A 113 0.36 -16.75 -3.29
CA GLY A 113 1.22 -15.58 -3.17
C GLY A 113 0.65 -14.52 -2.23
N GLY A 114 1.03 -13.27 -2.42
CA GLY A 114 0.72 -12.18 -1.50
C GLY A 114 -0.14 -11.08 -2.12
N LEU A 115 -1.16 -10.64 -1.39
CA LEU A 115 -2.06 -9.55 -1.76
C LEU A 115 -2.15 -8.56 -0.60
N ARG A 116 -1.88 -7.29 -0.83
CA ARG A 116 -2.23 -6.19 0.06
C ARG A 116 -3.31 -5.34 -0.59
N THR A 117 -4.26 -4.87 0.20
CA THR A 117 -5.35 -4.03 -0.29
C THR A 117 -5.72 -2.92 0.69
N VAL A 118 -6.02 -1.77 0.12
CA VAL A 118 -6.76 -0.67 0.76
C VAL A 118 -8.08 -0.57 0.00
N THR A 119 -9.18 -0.87 0.68
CA THR A 119 -10.48 -1.02 0.03
C THR A 119 -11.08 0.33 -0.36
N GLY A 120 -11.76 0.39 -1.50
CA GLY A 120 -12.35 1.60 -2.05
C GLY A 120 -13.75 1.91 -1.50
N SER A 121 -14.58 2.53 -2.32
CA SER A 121 -15.95 2.90 -1.94
C SER A 121 -16.88 1.71 -1.70
N ILE A 122 -16.56 0.54 -2.24
CA ILE A 122 -17.35 -0.69 -2.02
C ILE A 122 -17.01 -1.24 -0.64
N LYS A 123 -17.96 -1.09 0.29
CA LYS A 123 -17.88 -1.64 1.65
C LYS A 123 -18.77 -2.88 1.75
N GLY A 124 -18.30 -3.93 2.41
CA GLY A 124 -18.95 -5.24 2.44
C GLY A 124 -20.20 -5.38 3.33
N GLU A 125 -20.90 -4.28 3.65
CA GLU A 125 -22.07 -4.31 4.55
C GLU A 125 -23.25 -5.16 4.02
N ALA A 126 -23.20 -5.62 2.76
CA ALA A 126 -24.21 -6.48 2.13
C ALA A 126 -23.63 -7.71 1.39
N GLY A 127 -22.39 -8.13 1.66
CA GLY A 127 -21.78 -9.28 0.96
C GLY A 127 -21.27 -8.95 -0.46
N ASN A 128 -21.28 -7.67 -0.82
CA ASN A 128 -20.88 -7.21 -2.14
C ASN A 128 -19.36 -7.19 -2.35
N TYR A 129 -18.56 -7.50 -1.33
CA TYR A 129 -17.13 -7.72 -1.51
C TYR A 129 -16.79 -9.10 -0.98
N GLN A 130 -16.29 -9.95 -1.87
CA GLN A 130 -15.89 -11.31 -1.55
C GLN A 130 -14.48 -11.57 -2.09
N LEU A 131 -13.55 -11.87 -1.19
CA LEU A 131 -12.22 -12.37 -1.54
C LEU A 131 -12.11 -13.84 -1.13
N LYS A 132 -12.11 -14.72 -2.12
CA LYS A 132 -11.92 -16.16 -1.92
C LYS A 132 -10.45 -16.48 -1.74
N THR A 133 -10.18 -17.48 -0.92
CA THR A 133 -8.85 -18.01 -0.63
C THR A 133 -8.95 -19.53 -0.44
N PRO A 134 -7.84 -20.27 -0.48
CA PRO A 134 -7.86 -21.71 -0.23
C PRO A 134 -8.33 -22.13 1.17
N VAL A 135 -8.43 -21.20 2.13
CA VAL A 135 -8.89 -21.50 3.50
C VAL A 135 -10.31 -21.00 3.77
N GLY A 136 -10.92 -20.23 2.87
CA GLY A 136 -12.24 -19.66 3.07
C GLY A 136 -12.51 -18.38 2.29
N SER A 137 -13.66 -17.77 2.59
CA SER A 137 -14.13 -16.54 1.97
C SER A 137 -14.01 -15.36 2.93
N ILE A 138 -13.48 -14.24 2.44
CA ILE A 138 -13.29 -13.01 3.21
C ILE A 138 -14.30 -11.95 2.77
N GLY A 139 -15.08 -11.46 3.73
CA GLY A 139 -15.81 -10.20 3.65
C GLY A 139 -15.07 -9.09 4.39
N ILE A 140 -15.33 -7.84 4.02
CA ILE A 140 -14.62 -6.67 4.56
C ILE A 140 -15.59 -5.60 5.05
N ARG A 141 -15.11 -4.75 5.95
CA ARG A 141 -15.78 -3.49 6.30
C ARG A 141 -14.77 -2.35 6.36
N GLY A 142 -14.52 -1.74 5.21
CA GLY A 142 -13.62 -0.58 5.04
C GLY A 142 -12.23 -0.87 5.60
N THR A 143 -11.45 -1.67 4.89
CA THR A 143 -10.33 -2.40 5.49
C THR A 143 -9.02 -2.15 4.75
N THR A 144 -7.95 -1.97 5.52
CA THR A 144 -6.58 -2.13 5.03
C THR A 144 -6.03 -3.45 5.53
N PHE A 145 -5.76 -4.38 4.61
CA PHE A 145 -5.30 -5.73 4.99
C PHE A 145 -4.33 -6.34 4.00
N GLN A 146 -3.66 -7.38 4.45
CA GLN A 146 -2.71 -8.15 3.67
C GLN A 146 -2.90 -9.64 3.93
N LEU A 147 -2.84 -10.41 2.85
CA LEU A 147 -2.86 -11.85 2.85
C LEU A 147 -1.59 -12.38 2.19
N SER A 148 -1.12 -13.53 2.65
CA SER A 148 -0.13 -14.33 1.94
C SER A 148 -0.50 -15.79 2.03
N PHE A 149 -0.65 -16.48 0.92
CA PHE A 149 -0.89 -17.92 0.86
C PHE A 149 0.31 -18.64 0.25
N ILE A 150 1.10 -19.29 1.11
CA ILE A 150 2.35 -19.97 0.75
C ILE A 150 2.36 -21.33 1.46
N GLU A 151 2.68 -22.39 0.73
CA GLU A 151 2.86 -23.75 1.28
C GLU A 151 1.69 -24.26 2.16
N GLY A 152 0.44 -23.92 1.81
CA GLY A 152 -0.75 -24.37 2.54
C GLY A 152 -1.04 -23.57 3.83
N ILE A 153 -0.32 -22.47 4.03
CA ILE A 153 -0.51 -21.56 5.15
C ILE A 153 -0.97 -20.21 4.60
N MET A 154 -2.11 -19.73 5.10
CA MET A 154 -2.54 -18.35 4.92
C MET A 154 -2.10 -17.50 6.11
N LEU A 155 -1.39 -16.41 5.83
CA LEU A 155 -1.10 -15.35 6.78
C LEU A 155 -2.08 -14.21 6.52
N ILE A 156 -2.63 -13.63 7.59
CA ILE A 156 -3.53 -12.48 7.54
C ILE A 156 -3.00 -11.37 8.44
N GLY A 157 -3.13 -10.13 7.97
CA GLY A 157 -2.93 -8.93 8.77
C GLY A 157 -3.96 -7.86 8.43
N VAL A 158 -4.54 -7.25 9.46
CA VAL A 158 -5.54 -6.19 9.35
C VAL A 158 -5.05 -4.98 10.14
N TRP A 159 -4.86 -3.85 9.46
CA TRP A 159 -4.36 -2.62 10.08
C TRP A 159 -5.47 -1.62 10.36
N ASP A 160 -6.44 -1.55 9.46
CA ASP A 160 -7.61 -0.68 9.61
C ASP A 160 -8.86 -1.44 9.17
N GLY A 161 -10.00 -1.13 9.79
CA GLY A 161 -11.26 -1.79 9.54
C GLY A 161 -11.37 -3.20 10.12
N GLN A 162 -12.19 -4.02 9.47
CA GLN A 162 -12.54 -5.37 9.93
C GLN A 162 -12.60 -6.35 8.75
N ILE A 163 -12.20 -7.60 9.00
CA ILE A 163 -12.43 -8.74 8.11
C ILE A 163 -13.31 -9.75 8.81
N GLU A 164 -14.27 -10.31 8.07
CA GLU A 164 -14.97 -11.53 8.44
C GLU A 164 -14.49 -12.66 7.51
N LEU A 165 -13.76 -13.62 8.07
CA LEU A 165 -13.30 -14.82 7.39
C LEU A 165 -14.28 -15.97 7.68
N GLN A 166 -14.95 -16.44 6.64
CA GLN A 166 -15.76 -17.64 6.67
C GLN A 166 -14.91 -18.85 6.25
N ILE A 167 -14.48 -19.64 7.22
CA ILE A 167 -13.70 -20.87 7.04
C ILE A 167 -14.64 -22.03 6.79
N THR A 168 -14.47 -22.74 5.68
CA THR A 168 -15.18 -24.00 5.42
C THR A 168 -14.22 -25.16 5.69
N ARG A 169 -14.52 -25.97 6.69
CA ARG A 169 -13.70 -27.14 7.04
C ARG A 169 -13.99 -28.32 6.13
N ALA A 170 -13.08 -29.30 6.16
CA ALA A 170 -13.20 -30.54 5.37
C ALA A 170 -14.46 -31.37 5.71
N ASP A 171 -15.02 -31.21 6.91
CA ASP A 171 -16.27 -31.86 7.33
C ASP A 171 -17.53 -31.07 6.92
N GLY A 172 -17.37 -29.96 6.19
CA GLY A 172 -18.46 -29.09 5.75
C GLY A 172 -18.93 -28.10 6.82
N THR A 173 -18.33 -28.07 8.02
CA THR A 173 -18.64 -27.06 9.02
C THR A 173 -18.10 -25.70 8.61
N VAL A 174 -18.88 -24.66 8.91
CA VAL A 174 -18.54 -23.27 8.62
C VAL A 174 -18.25 -22.56 9.93
N GLU A 175 -17.09 -21.93 10.02
CA GLU A 175 -16.71 -21.08 11.16
C GLU A 175 -16.43 -19.67 10.66
N ASN A 176 -17.04 -18.68 11.31
CA ASN A 176 -16.75 -17.27 11.05
C ASN A 176 -15.75 -16.76 12.08
N VAL A 177 -14.64 -16.20 11.59
CA VAL A 177 -13.57 -15.60 12.41
C VAL A 177 -13.42 -14.15 12.01
N THR A 178 -13.41 -13.25 12.99
CA THR A 178 -13.26 -11.82 12.75
C THR A 178 -11.85 -11.35 13.10
N PHE A 179 -11.28 -10.49 12.26
CA PHE A 179 -10.01 -9.80 12.51
C PHE A 179 -10.18 -8.28 12.41
N GLY A 180 -9.43 -7.52 13.23
CA GLY A 180 -9.52 -6.05 13.26
C GLY A 180 -10.72 -5.52 14.07
N GLY A 181 -11.09 -4.26 13.86
CA GLY A 181 -12.28 -3.64 14.47
C GLY A 181 -12.29 -3.60 16.01
N GLY A 182 -11.11 -3.59 16.65
CA GLY A 182 -10.97 -3.64 18.12
C GLY A 182 -11.08 -5.04 18.73
N GLN A 183 -11.12 -6.11 17.92
CA GLN A 183 -11.06 -7.50 18.37
C GLN A 183 -9.67 -7.93 18.88
N SER A 184 -9.59 -9.10 19.51
CA SER A 184 -8.39 -9.65 20.14
C SER A 184 -7.25 -10.02 19.17
N ALA A 185 -7.52 -10.11 17.85
CA ALA A 185 -6.51 -10.49 16.86
C ALA A 185 -6.62 -9.65 15.58
N SER A 186 -5.52 -8.97 15.25
CA SER A 186 -5.32 -8.29 13.95
C SER A 186 -4.46 -9.11 13.00
N PHE A 187 -3.75 -10.12 13.52
CA PHE A 187 -2.83 -10.95 12.77
C PHE A 187 -3.08 -12.42 13.11
N ALA A 188 -2.97 -13.30 12.12
CA ALA A 188 -3.07 -14.73 12.35
C ALA A 188 -2.38 -15.54 11.25
N GLN A 189 -2.13 -16.81 11.60
CA GLN A 189 -1.81 -17.88 10.68
C GLN A 189 -3.00 -18.84 10.60
N ILE A 190 -3.39 -19.23 9.39
CA ILE A 190 -4.50 -20.15 9.13
C ILE A 190 -4.00 -21.28 8.24
N THR A 191 -4.17 -22.53 8.67
CA THR A 191 -3.85 -23.70 7.83
C THR A 191 -5.03 -24.03 6.91
N THR A 192 -4.80 -24.79 5.83
CA THR A 192 -5.87 -25.32 4.97
C THR A 192 -6.87 -26.23 5.70
N ALA A 193 -6.52 -26.74 6.89
CA ALA A 193 -7.47 -27.45 7.76
C ALA A 193 -8.41 -26.51 8.53
N GLY A 194 -8.24 -25.18 8.39
CA GLY A 194 -9.02 -24.18 9.10
C GLY A 194 -8.61 -23.99 10.56
N GLN A 195 -7.37 -24.34 10.92
CA GLN A 195 -6.83 -24.03 12.24
C GLN A 195 -6.30 -22.60 12.24
N VAL A 196 -6.87 -21.76 13.11
CA VAL A 196 -6.47 -20.36 13.27
C VAL A 196 -5.54 -20.23 14.48
N THR A 197 -4.36 -19.68 14.25
CA THR A 197 -3.39 -19.33 15.28
C THR A 197 -3.20 -17.81 15.29
N PRO A 198 -3.76 -17.09 16.27
CA PRO A 198 -3.56 -15.65 16.40
C PRO A 198 -2.08 -15.30 16.60
N LEU A 199 -1.67 -14.15 16.07
CA LEU A 199 -0.33 -13.60 16.20
C LEU A 199 -0.40 -12.22 16.87
N LEU A 200 0.61 -11.92 17.69
CA LEU A 200 0.69 -10.62 18.40
C LEU A 200 1.37 -9.54 17.55
N LYS A 201 2.06 -9.92 16.48
CA LYS A 201 2.78 -9.03 15.57
C LYS A 201 2.52 -9.41 14.12
N PRO A 202 2.70 -8.49 13.16
CA PRO A 202 2.61 -8.81 11.74
C PRO A 202 3.52 -9.99 11.35
N PRO A 203 3.02 -10.92 10.51
CA PRO A 203 3.84 -11.97 9.92
C PRO A 203 5.07 -11.42 9.20
N ALA A 204 6.25 -12.03 9.43
CA ALA A 204 7.50 -11.60 8.82
C ALA A 204 7.47 -11.61 7.28
N ALA A 205 6.67 -12.50 6.68
CA ALA A 205 6.47 -12.56 5.22
C ALA A 205 5.86 -11.27 4.62
N PHE A 206 5.24 -10.42 5.44
CA PHE A 206 4.69 -9.14 4.97
C PHE A 206 5.73 -8.05 4.78
N ALA A 207 6.96 -8.22 5.30
CA ALA A 207 8.05 -7.25 5.17
C ALA A 207 8.67 -7.19 3.76
N GLY A 208 8.23 -8.04 2.82
CA GLY A 208 8.83 -8.17 1.49
C GLY A 208 9.95 -9.22 1.47
N ASP A 209 10.17 -9.85 0.32
CA ASP A 209 11.18 -10.92 0.17
C ASP A 209 12.61 -10.33 0.19
N PRO A 210 13.46 -10.64 1.20
CA PRO A 210 14.83 -10.11 1.29
C PRO A 210 15.79 -10.68 0.23
N ALA A 211 15.37 -11.67 -0.56
CA ALA A 211 16.26 -12.53 -1.34
C ALA A 211 16.56 -12.07 -2.78
N SER A 212 16.57 -10.75 -3.06
CA SER A 212 16.89 -10.23 -4.40
C SER A 212 18.03 -9.21 -4.43
N ASN A 213 19.16 -9.50 -3.76
CA ASN A 213 20.37 -8.69 -3.91
C ASN A 213 21.55 -9.48 -4.53
N PRO A 214 21.75 -9.40 -5.85
CA PRO A 214 23.04 -9.69 -6.47
C PRO A 214 23.63 -8.41 -7.07
N ALA A 215 24.52 -7.73 -6.32
CA ALA A 215 25.65 -6.88 -6.77
C ALA A 215 25.80 -5.64 -5.87
N ASN A 216 26.98 -5.17 -5.46
CA ASN A 216 28.36 -5.63 -5.58
C ASN A 216 29.15 -4.72 -4.64
N SER A 217 30.15 -5.31 -3.99
CA SER A 217 31.21 -4.66 -3.24
C SER A 217 31.91 -3.55 -4.04
N ALA A 218 32.05 -2.36 -3.46
CA ALA A 218 33.20 -1.50 -3.72
C ALA A 218 33.39 -0.49 -2.58
N ALA A 219 34.52 -0.63 -1.88
CA ALA A 219 35.07 0.37 -0.99
C ALA A 219 35.52 1.63 -1.76
N GLY A 220 35.44 2.80 -1.13
CA GLY A 220 36.02 4.04 -1.67
C GLY A 220 35.88 5.20 -0.70
N SER A 221 37.01 5.61 -0.12
CA SER A 221 37.22 6.58 0.95
C SER A 221 37.21 8.05 0.47
N SER A 222 37.09 8.96 1.47
CA SER A 222 37.64 10.34 1.53
C SER A 222 36.87 11.45 0.80
N SER A 223 36.82 12.72 1.22
CA SER A 223 37.21 13.48 2.43
C SER A 223 37.01 14.98 2.10
N ASP A 224 36.74 15.82 3.12
CA ASP A 224 37.01 17.29 3.16
C ASP A 224 36.20 18.22 2.21
N ALA A 225 35.89 19.49 2.49
CA ALA A 225 36.33 20.43 3.53
C ALA A 225 35.45 21.73 3.50
N THR A 226 35.02 22.17 4.69
CA THR A 226 35.22 23.51 5.30
C THR A 226 34.58 24.83 4.75
N ALA A 227 33.89 25.54 5.69
CA ALA A 227 33.72 27.00 5.93
C ALA A 227 33.14 27.91 4.82
N GLY A 228 32.19 28.82 5.03
CA GLY A 228 31.77 29.58 6.21
C GLY A 228 31.99 31.09 5.96
N ARG A 229 30.91 31.90 5.94
CA ARG A 229 30.75 33.32 6.40
C ARG A 229 29.72 34.15 5.60
N THR A 230 28.55 34.32 6.23
CA THR A 230 27.79 35.56 6.62
C THR A 230 27.86 36.86 5.80
N PHE A 231 26.67 37.44 5.48
CA PHE A 231 26.18 38.84 5.72
C PHE A 231 24.67 38.89 5.32
N THR A 232 23.67 38.98 6.20
CA THR A 232 23.08 40.12 6.96
C THR A 232 21.87 40.82 6.29
N ALA A 233 20.73 40.81 7.03
CA ALA A 233 19.57 41.73 7.06
C ALA A 233 18.53 41.66 5.92
N ALA A 234 17.21 41.77 6.16
CA ALA A 234 16.39 41.91 7.36
C ALA A 234 14.90 41.74 6.98
N ILE A 235 14.08 41.19 7.88
CA ILE A 235 12.64 41.47 7.91
C ILE A 235 12.13 41.43 9.37
N ASN A 236 11.70 42.60 9.86
CA ASN A 236 10.70 42.75 10.92
C ASN A 236 9.39 42.08 10.45
N SER A 237 8.55 41.44 11.27
CA SER A 237 8.44 41.36 12.72
C SER A 237 7.39 40.29 13.04
N VAL A 238 7.73 39.34 13.91
CA VAL A 238 6.78 38.46 14.59
C VAL A 238 6.86 38.79 16.08
N SER A 239 5.74 39.08 16.72
CA SER A 239 5.70 39.28 18.16
C SER A 239 5.31 37.96 18.84
N ALA A 240 6.31 37.40 19.52
CA ALA A 240 6.26 36.63 20.76
C ALA A 240 5.41 35.34 20.79
N LEU A 241 6.09 34.19 20.77
CA LEU A 241 6.21 33.25 21.90
C LEU A 241 7.58 32.54 21.79
N SER A 242 8.16 32.19 22.93
CA SER A 242 9.60 32.17 23.22
C SER A 242 10.38 30.91 22.81
N SER A 243 11.43 31.16 22.02
CA SER A 243 12.73 30.45 21.89
C SER A 243 12.72 28.94 21.69
N GLU A 244 12.36 28.55 20.47
CA GLU A 244 12.79 27.31 19.83
C GLU A 244 14.24 27.42 19.33
N ASP A 245 15.01 26.34 19.40
CA ASP A 245 16.19 26.15 18.54
C ASP A 245 15.78 25.34 17.29
N THR A 246 14.88 25.92 16.50
CA THR A 246 14.52 25.45 15.14
C THR A 246 15.49 25.99 14.08
N SER A 247 16.66 26.50 14.51
CA SER A 247 17.61 27.22 13.66
C SER A 247 18.31 26.37 12.60
N PHE A 248 18.17 25.04 12.66
CA PHE A 248 18.65 24.10 11.64
C PHE A 248 17.77 24.04 10.39
N ILE A 249 16.51 24.50 10.48
CA ILE A 249 15.63 24.68 9.32
C ILE A 249 16.08 25.94 8.58
N SER A 250 17.25 25.87 7.94
CA SER A 250 17.69 26.91 7.03
C SER A 250 16.88 26.82 5.73
N GLU A 251 16.47 27.98 5.17
CA GLU A 251 15.79 28.09 3.87
C GLU A 251 16.52 27.34 2.73
N GLN A 252 17.80 26.97 2.89
CA GLN A 252 18.51 26.10 1.96
C GLN A 252 17.92 24.69 1.82
N ALA A 253 17.16 24.17 2.79
CA ALA A 253 16.42 22.91 2.64
C ALA A 253 15.20 23.03 1.72
N TYR A 254 14.71 24.26 1.46
CA TYR A 254 13.57 24.54 0.59
C TYR A 254 13.97 25.11 -0.78
N GLN A 255 15.18 25.67 -0.93
CA GLN A 255 15.63 26.18 -2.21
C GLN A 255 16.10 25.03 -3.10
N GLY A 256 15.18 24.54 -3.92
CA GLY A 256 15.48 23.72 -5.09
C GLY A 256 16.62 24.35 -5.89
N ASN A 257 17.79 23.74 -5.79
CA ASN A 257 18.87 23.97 -6.72
C ASN A 257 18.31 23.67 -8.11
N THR A 258 18.35 24.62 -9.04
CA THR A 258 17.83 24.41 -10.41
C THR A 258 18.61 23.35 -11.21
N ASN A 259 19.62 22.74 -10.59
CA ASN A 259 20.39 21.58 -11.08
C ASN A 259 20.27 20.31 -10.21
N SER A 260 19.43 20.28 -9.16
CA SER A 260 19.19 19.04 -8.40
C SER A 260 18.18 18.15 -9.13
N ILE A 261 18.52 16.86 -9.25
CA ILE A 261 17.61 15.83 -9.76
C ILE A 261 16.32 15.88 -8.90
N PRO A 262 15.13 15.99 -9.51
CA PRO A 262 13.87 15.96 -8.78
C PRO A 262 13.79 14.78 -7.81
N VAL A 263 13.23 14.96 -6.61
CA VAL A 263 13.06 13.88 -5.63
C VAL A 263 12.33 12.69 -6.24
N ALA A 264 11.34 12.94 -7.09
CA ALA A 264 10.64 11.89 -7.82
C ALA A 264 11.54 11.04 -8.72
N ASP A 265 12.51 11.67 -9.39
CA ASP A 265 13.47 10.97 -10.23
C ASP A 265 14.48 10.19 -9.37
N LEU A 266 14.85 10.73 -8.19
CA LEU A 266 15.70 10.03 -7.22
C LEU A 266 15.01 8.81 -6.61
N ILE A 267 13.74 8.94 -6.22
CA ILE A 267 12.91 7.82 -5.75
C ILE A 267 12.78 6.77 -6.84
N ALA A 268 12.46 7.18 -8.08
CA ALA A 268 12.31 6.27 -9.20
C ALA A 268 13.62 5.56 -9.60
N ALA A 269 14.77 6.19 -9.33
CA ALA A 269 16.09 5.62 -9.59
C ALA A 269 16.61 4.72 -8.46
N ARG A 270 16.07 4.83 -7.24
CA ARG A 270 16.46 4.02 -6.09
C ARG A 270 15.79 2.65 -6.17
N SER A 271 16.52 1.61 -5.79
CA SER A 271 16.04 0.24 -5.68
C SER A 271 16.46 -0.38 -4.35
N GLY A 272 15.75 -1.43 -3.95
CA GLY A 272 15.95 -2.13 -2.69
C GLY A 272 15.28 -1.45 -1.50
N SER A 273 15.47 -2.07 -0.34
CA SER A 273 15.05 -1.49 0.95
C SER A 273 16.20 -0.73 1.59
N TYR A 274 15.91 0.43 2.15
CA TYR A 274 16.86 1.26 2.87
C TYR A 274 16.31 1.57 4.27
N GLN A 275 17.13 1.36 5.29
CA GLN A 275 16.78 1.65 6.67
C GLN A 275 17.23 3.07 7.03
N TYR A 276 16.27 3.94 7.31
CA TYR A 276 16.49 5.19 8.00
C TYR A 276 16.36 4.93 9.50
N GLY A 277 17.29 5.42 10.29
CA GLY A 277 17.25 5.19 11.73
C GLY A 277 18.44 5.75 12.50
N ARG A 278 19.43 6.28 11.78
CA ARG A 278 20.46 7.06 12.43
C ARG A 278 19.87 8.44 12.71
N LEU A 279 19.63 8.71 13.99
CA LEU A 279 19.15 10.01 14.46
C LEU A 279 20.22 11.08 14.28
N GLU A 280 19.93 12.07 13.43
CA GLU A 280 20.78 13.24 13.25
C GLU A 280 20.37 14.34 14.22
N GLN A 281 19.07 14.58 14.36
CA GLN A 281 18.52 15.62 15.23
C GLN A 281 17.06 15.32 15.60
N PHE A 282 16.62 15.83 16.74
CA PHE A 282 15.20 15.87 17.11
C PHE A 282 14.90 17.02 18.06
N SER A 283 13.62 17.41 18.12
CA SER A 283 13.06 18.29 19.13
C SER A 283 11.65 17.81 19.42
N VAL A 284 11.44 17.24 20.62
CA VAL A 284 10.16 16.66 21.06
C VAL A 284 9.74 17.30 22.37
N GLN A 285 8.44 17.57 22.49
CA GLN A 285 7.80 18.08 23.67
C GLN A 285 6.70 17.12 24.11
N SER A 286 6.52 16.98 25.42
CA SER A 286 5.39 16.28 26.03
C SER A 286 4.72 17.18 27.07
N THR A 287 3.41 17.04 27.23
CA THR A 287 2.66 17.69 28.32
C THR A 287 3.02 17.14 29.69
N GLU A 288 3.56 15.91 29.75
CA GLU A 288 4.04 15.26 30.99
C GLU A 288 5.50 15.60 31.31
N GLY A 289 6.09 16.57 30.62
CA GLY A 289 7.39 17.15 30.96
C GLY A 289 8.53 16.75 30.02
N PRO A 290 9.78 16.70 30.51
CA PRO A 290 10.95 16.51 29.65
C PRO A 290 11.00 15.10 29.05
N VAL A 291 11.49 15.02 27.81
CA VAL A 291 11.57 13.79 27.03
C VAL A 291 12.99 13.20 27.05
N SER A 292 13.13 11.88 27.13
CA SER A 292 14.40 11.15 26.99
C SER A 292 14.29 9.96 26.02
N ASP A 293 15.45 9.40 25.65
CA ASP A 293 15.56 8.15 24.88
C ASP A 293 14.83 8.14 23.53
N PHE A 294 14.72 9.31 22.89
CA PHE A 294 14.06 9.44 21.59
C PHE A 294 14.74 8.57 20.53
N GLN A 295 13.96 7.69 19.94
CA GLN A 295 14.35 6.79 18.88
C GLN A 295 13.27 6.84 17.80
N VAL A 296 13.71 6.86 16.55
CA VAL A 296 12.82 6.70 15.41
C VAL A 296 13.58 6.00 14.30
N SER A 297 12.93 5.04 13.67
CA SER A 297 13.50 4.32 12.55
C SER A 297 12.40 3.86 11.60
N MET A 298 12.72 3.74 10.32
CA MET A 298 11.83 3.16 9.33
C MET A 298 12.63 2.50 8.20
N THR A 299 12.14 1.38 7.70
CA THR A 299 12.60 0.84 6.42
C THR A 299 11.74 1.45 5.31
N VAL A 300 12.34 2.10 4.32
CA VAL A 300 11.67 2.42 3.06
C VAL A 300 12.05 1.36 2.04
N ASP A 301 11.05 0.66 1.54
CA ASP A 301 11.18 -0.27 0.44
C ASP A 301 10.88 0.48 -0.86
N PHE A 302 11.94 0.94 -1.54
CA PHE A 302 11.82 1.63 -2.83
C PHE A 302 11.35 0.69 -3.93
N ASP A 303 11.47 -0.63 -3.73
CA ASP A 303 11.01 -1.58 -4.72
C ASP A 303 9.50 -1.78 -4.69
N ASN A 304 8.96 -1.91 -3.48
CA ASN A 304 7.54 -2.01 -3.22
C ASN A 304 6.85 -0.65 -3.17
N GLY A 305 7.61 0.46 -3.12
CA GLY A 305 7.05 1.79 -2.88
C GLY A 305 6.31 1.84 -1.54
N THR A 306 6.86 1.19 -0.51
CA THR A 306 6.23 1.09 0.81
C THR A 306 7.19 1.44 1.93
N VAL A 307 6.62 1.73 3.08
CA VAL A 307 7.31 1.75 4.37
C VAL A 307 6.72 0.60 5.18
N PRO A 308 7.28 -0.63 5.08
CA PRO A 308 6.69 -1.81 5.71
C PRO A 308 6.64 -1.72 7.24
N GLN A 309 7.66 -1.11 7.84
CA GLN A 309 7.78 -0.93 9.29
C GLN A 309 8.53 0.36 9.61
N GLY A 310 7.93 1.15 10.48
CA GLY A 310 8.57 2.25 11.19
C GLY A 310 8.12 2.27 12.64
N GLU A 311 9.03 2.71 13.50
CA GLU A 311 8.85 2.78 14.95
C GLU A 311 9.38 4.10 15.45
N LEU A 312 8.69 4.68 16.41
CA LEU A 312 9.08 5.87 17.15
C LEU A 312 8.81 5.62 18.63
N SER A 313 9.79 5.90 19.48
CA SER A 313 9.61 5.82 20.93
C SER A 313 10.42 6.86 21.67
N PHE A 314 9.95 7.23 22.86
CA PHE A 314 10.64 8.09 23.80
C PHE A 314 9.96 7.99 25.18
N ASN A 315 10.62 8.48 26.22
CA ASN A 315 10.09 8.48 27.59
C ASN A 315 9.79 9.89 28.05
N ASP A 316 8.74 10.06 28.85
CA ASP A 316 8.50 11.24 29.69
C ASP A 316 8.17 10.82 31.14
N ALA A 317 7.57 11.70 31.96
CA ALA A 317 7.21 11.38 33.33
C ALA A 317 6.00 10.42 33.47
N GLY A 318 5.13 10.35 32.47
CA GLY A 318 3.97 9.46 32.39
C GLY A 318 4.32 8.06 31.90
N GLY A 319 5.41 7.92 31.15
CA GLY A 319 6.00 6.64 30.77
C GLY A 319 6.59 6.64 29.36
N GLU A 320 6.68 5.46 28.75
CA GLU A 320 7.10 5.34 27.36
C GLU A 320 5.94 5.73 26.43
N TRP A 321 6.20 6.67 25.53
CA TRP A 321 5.48 6.81 24.28
C TRP A 321 6.07 5.84 23.26
N PHE A 322 5.20 5.07 22.63
CA PHE A 322 5.55 4.20 21.52
C PHE A 322 4.54 4.40 20.40
N ALA A 323 5.03 4.49 19.17
CA ALA A 323 4.23 4.51 17.96
C ALA A 323 4.85 3.60 16.90
N ALA A 324 4.06 2.67 16.38
CA ALA A 324 4.37 1.95 15.16
C ALA A 324 3.61 2.58 14.00
N PHE A 325 4.29 2.70 12.86
CA PHE A 325 3.73 3.27 11.65
C PHE A 325 4.20 2.50 10.42
N ASN A 326 3.43 2.62 9.35
CA ASN A 326 3.77 2.11 8.03
C ASN A 326 3.17 3.04 6.97
N GLY A 327 3.51 2.83 5.71
CA GLY A 327 3.05 3.76 4.69
C GLY A 327 3.42 3.36 3.28
N VAL A 328 3.25 4.31 2.38
CA VAL A 328 3.57 4.20 0.96
C VAL A 328 4.51 5.31 0.53
N VAL A 329 5.32 5.02 -0.48
CA VAL A 329 6.13 6.00 -1.19
C VAL A 329 5.28 6.52 -2.35
N ASN A 330 4.95 7.81 -2.32
CA ASN A 330 4.30 8.51 -3.42
C ASN A 330 5.36 9.06 -4.39
N VAL A 331 4.94 9.95 -5.31
CA VAL A 331 5.82 10.48 -6.36
C VAL A 331 7.05 11.17 -5.79
N ASP A 332 6.93 11.95 -4.72
CA ASP A 332 8.00 12.76 -4.14
C ASP A 332 7.99 12.81 -2.61
N GLN A 333 7.09 12.06 -1.97
CA GLN A 333 6.88 12.08 -0.51
C GLN A 333 6.54 10.70 0.03
N LEU A 334 6.69 10.54 1.35
CA LEU A 334 6.20 9.38 2.09
C LEU A 334 4.84 9.71 2.68
N GLU A 335 3.86 8.85 2.46
CA GLU A 335 2.55 8.93 3.11
C GLU A 335 2.49 7.84 4.17
N LEU A 336 2.58 8.26 5.43
CA LEU A 336 2.69 7.39 6.59
C LEU A 336 1.41 7.43 7.43
N GLY A 337 1.11 6.31 8.08
CA GLY A 337 0.01 6.18 9.03
C GLY A 337 0.47 5.49 10.30
N ILE A 338 0.10 6.07 11.45
CA ILE A 338 0.31 5.43 12.75
C ILE A 338 -0.75 4.33 12.91
N ASN A 339 -0.29 3.09 13.04
CA ASN A 339 -1.16 1.92 13.16
C ASN A 339 -1.32 1.44 14.61
N PHE A 340 -0.41 1.83 15.49
CA PHE A 340 -0.49 1.60 16.91
C PHE A 340 0.25 2.71 17.63
N ALA A 341 -0.32 3.22 18.71
CA ALA A 341 0.39 4.07 19.64
C ALA A 341 -0.05 3.79 21.07
N SER A 342 0.86 4.01 22.01
CA SER A 342 0.61 3.91 23.45
C SER A 342 1.45 4.90 24.24
N HIS A 343 0.99 5.23 25.44
CA HIS A 343 1.71 6.02 26.42
C HIS A 343 1.47 5.45 27.82
N GLY A 344 2.51 5.07 28.56
CA GLY A 344 2.35 4.66 29.97
C GLY A 344 1.40 3.47 30.24
N ASN A 345 1.19 2.59 29.24
CA ASN A 345 0.18 1.52 29.16
C ASN A 345 -1.24 1.94 28.73
N GLU A 346 -1.47 3.20 28.44
CA GLU A 346 -2.71 3.71 27.86
C GLU A 346 -2.63 3.72 26.32
N ARG A 347 -3.78 3.56 25.66
CA ARG A 347 -3.85 3.65 24.19
C ARG A 347 -3.68 5.10 23.76
N ALA A 348 -2.91 5.29 22.69
CA ALA A 348 -2.74 6.58 22.03
C ALA A 348 -3.09 6.49 20.54
N GLN A 349 -3.19 7.66 19.94
CA GLN A 349 -3.37 7.88 18.51
C GLN A 349 -2.47 9.04 18.07
N GLY A 350 -2.31 9.22 16.76
CA GLY A 350 -1.54 10.36 16.28
C GLY A 350 -1.35 10.40 14.78
N GLN A 351 -0.49 11.33 14.36
CA GLN A 351 -0.14 11.58 12.97
C GLN A 351 1.38 11.73 12.84
N ILE A 352 1.89 11.33 11.68
CA ILE A 352 3.30 11.48 11.33
C ILE A 352 3.39 11.90 9.86
N ASP A 353 3.97 13.07 9.65
CA ASP A 353 4.22 13.65 8.33
C ASP A 353 5.72 13.62 8.07
N THR A 354 6.11 13.36 6.83
CA THR A 354 7.53 13.23 6.47
C THR A 354 7.84 13.83 5.11
N LEU A 355 9.09 14.28 4.97
CA LEU A 355 9.64 14.84 3.75
C LEU A 355 11.05 14.31 3.54
N PHE A 356 11.38 13.93 2.30
CA PHE A 356 12.75 13.65 1.93
C PHE A 356 13.56 14.96 1.86
N VAL A 357 14.72 14.97 2.50
CA VAL A 357 15.69 16.06 2.44
C VAL A 357 17.06 15.53 2.06
N ASP A 358 17.94 16.41 1.58
CA ASP A 358 19.22 16.01 0.97
C ASP A 358 19.02 14.96 -0.14
N GLY A 359 18.12 15.29 -1.09
CA GLY A 359 17.66 14.34 -2.10
C GLY A 359 16.67 13.34 -1.50
N ILE A 360 17.12 12.10 -1.29
CA ILE A 360 16.38 11.03 -0.59
C ILE A 360 17.24 10.38 0.50
N ASP A 361 18.37 10.98 0.86
CA ASP A 361 19.29 10.38 1.82
C ASP A 361 18.87 10.63 3.27
N GLN A 362 18.02 11.64 3.53
CA GLN A 362 17.50 11.96 4.85
C GLN A 362 15.98 12.09 4.83
N ILE A 363 15.36 11.85 5.99
CA ILE A 363 13.94 12.07 6.21
C ILE A 363 13.78 13.07 7.36
N LEU A 364 13.17 14.21 7.05
CA LEU A 364 12.63 15.13 8.03
C LEU A 364 11.20 14.68 8.36
N GLY A 365 10.92 14.41 9.63
CA GLY A 365 9.60 14.04 10.09
C GLY A 365 9.06 15.00 11.14
N GLN A 366 7.74 15.13 11.17
CA GLN A 366 6.97 15.78 12.21
C GLN A 366 5.92 14.80 12.71
N PHE A 367 5.69 14.73 14.01
CA PHE A 367 4.65 13.88 14.57
C PHE A 367 3.92 14.54 15.72
N VAL A 368 2.69 14.09 15.96
CA VAL A 368 1.86 14.45 17.11
C VAL A 368 1.13 13.20 17.58
N LEU A 369 1.24 12.88 18.87
CA LEU A 369 0.55 11.80 19.56
C LEU A 369 -0.34 12.37 20.68
N SER A 370 -1.45 11.71 20.94
CA SER A 370 -2.35 11.99 22.06
C SER A 370 -2.91 10.70 22.65
N GLU A 371 -3.04 10.60 23.96
CA GLU A 371 -3.80 9.51 24.57
C GLU A 371 -5.27 9.55 24.12
N ILE A 372 -5.89 8.37 24.01
CA ILE A 372 -7.32 8.26 23.65
C ILE A 372 -8.21 8.54 24.87
N ALA A 373 -7.78 8.10 26.04
CA ALA A 373 -8.55 8.25 27.29
C ALA A 373 -8.48 9.68 27.84
N ASP A 374 -7.31 10.33 27.75
CA ASP A 374 -7.10 11.73 28.10
C ASP A 374 -6.40 12.49 26.95
N PRO A 375 -7.16 13.10 26.02
CA PRO A 375 -6.59 13.82 24.88
C PRO A 375 -5.78 15.08 25.25
N THR A 376 -5.73 15.47 26.52
CA THR A 376 -4.85 16.56 26.99
C THR A 376 -3.42 16.08 27.22
N THR A 377 -3.21 14.78 27.42
CA THR A 377 -1.90 14.13 27.43
C THR A 377 -1.41 13.98 26.00
N THR A 378 -0.48 14.84 25.59
CA THR A 378 0.02 14.91 24.22
C THR A 378 1.53 15.03 24.16
N ALA A 379 2.10 14.51 23.08
CA ALA A 379 3.51 14.69 22.79
C ALA A 379 3.72 14.82 21.29
N GLY A 380 4.65 15.67 20.87
CA GLY A 380 4.87 15.93 19.47
C GLY A 380 6.18 16.65 19.23
N GLY A 381 6.62 16.64 17.98
CA GLY A 381 7.91 17.21 17.65
C GLY A 381 8.35 16.91 16.23
N ILE A 382 9.61 17.22 16.00
CA ILE A 382 10.28 17.04 14.72
C ILE A 382 11.54 16.20 14.89
N PHE A 383 11.90 15.45 13.86
CA PHE A 383 13.10 14.63 13.83
C PHE A 383 13.74 14.62 12.44
N LEU A 384 15.04 14.38 12.40
CA LEU A 384 15.81 14.18 11.18
C LEU A 384 16.59 12.86 11.31
N ILE A 385 16.37 11.95 10.36
CA ILE A 385 17.05 10.65 10.32
C ILE A 385 17.71 10.38 8.97
N LYS A 386 18.77 9.56 8.99
CA LYS A 386 19.49 9.05 7.81
C LYS A 386 19.54 7.53 7.78
#